data_AF-A0A6N8HUN2-F1
#
_entry.id   AF-A0A6N8HUN2-F1
#
_cell.length_a   1.000
_cell.length_b   1.000
_cell.length_c   1.000
_cell.angle_alpha   90.00
_cell.angle_beta   90.00
_cell.angle_gamma   90.00
#
_symmetry.space_group_name_H-M   'P 1'
#
loop_
_entity.id
_entity.type
_entity.pdbx_description
1 polymer ?
#
loop_
_entity_poly.entity_id
_entity_poly.type
_entity_poly.pdbx_seq_one_letter_code
_entity_poly.pdbx_strand_id
1 'polypeptide(L)'
;MILLSNLSHHIKQIRIKPIHISKRPNHETPDEEISVQQAEEQVELLKNDITRLKEEQSALIEETNTSIHEEKRKWAEEKQGWIEEAQREGYEQGFSSGKEEALKSYSELLQQANSIVDLGKSDYYETVQKSTDAILDLGIRTAEKILHSHLEKNPESFLTIVHHAINELKNQSDVSIYLSPENYEQVLKQKDELVQLIGENSTLNLYIKEDMVRNQCLIEHPYGQIDAGIDTQLTQIRKSLLDYTREQNQ
;
A
#
# COMPACT_ATOMS: atom_id res chain seq x y z
N MET A 1 22.90 -42.91 -4.58
CA MET A 1 23.88 -44.00 -4.78
C MET A 1 23.13 -45.25 -5.23
N ILE A 2 22.87 -45.40 -6.54
CA ILE A 2 22.53 -46.67 -7.21
C ILE A 2 23.08 -46.54 -8.65
N LEU A 3 24.04 -47.40 -9.00
CA LEU A 3 24.53 -47.64 -10.37
C LEU A 3 23.55 -48.57 -11.11
N LEU A 4 23.45 -48.43 -12.43
CA LEU A 4 23.12 -49.43 -13.48
C LEU A 4 22.71 -48.65 -14.75
N SER A 5 23.03 -48.97 -15.99
CA SER A 5 23.99 -49.87 -16.64
C SER A 5 23.76 -49.67 -18.14
N ASN A 6 24.84 -49.39 -18.85
CA ASN A 6 25.13 -49.69 -20.26
C ASN A 6 23.99 -50.29 -21.13
N LEU A 7 23.50 -49.54 -22.14
CA LEU A 7 22.66 -50.08 -23.21
C LEU A 7 23.38 -49.99 -24.56
N SER A 8 23.91 -51.14 -24.97
CA SER A 8 24.53 -51.44 -26.27
C SER A 8 23.58 -51.15 -27.44
N HIS A 9 23.99 -50.27 -28.36
CA HIS A 9 23.31 -50.05 -29.64
C HIS A 9 23.67 -51.18 -30.63
N HIS A 10 22.72 -52.09 -30.86
CA HIS A 10 22.83 -53.11 -31.90
C HIS A 10 22.61 -52.50 -33.30
N ILE A 11 23.70 -52.35 -34.05
CA ILE A 11 23.68 -52.05 -35.49
C ILE A 11 23.16 -53.31 -36.22
N LYS A 12 21.98 -53.23 -36.84
CA LYS A 12 21.43 -54.30 -37.68
C LYS A 12 22.13 -54.31 -39.03
N GLN A 13 22.97 -55.31 -39.26
CA GLN A 13 23.69 -55.56 -40.52
C GLN A 13 22.80 -56.41 -41.45
N ILE A 14 22.41 -55.89 -42.62
CA ILE A 14 21.62 -56.62 -43.62
C ILE A 14 22.57 -57.53 -44.42
N ARG A 15 22.40 -58.85 -44.31
CA ARG A 15 23.16 -59.86 -45.06
C ARG A 15 22.58 -60.06 -46.46
N ILE A 16 23.42 -59.99 -47.49
CA ILE A 16 23.06 -60.26 -48.89
C ILE A 16 23.08 -61.78 -49.12
N LYS A 17 22.05 -62.32 -49.76
CA LYS A 17 21.89 -63.74 -50.08
C LYS A 17 22.86 -64.14 -51.22
N PRO A 18 23.67 -65.21 -51.10
CA PRO A 18 24.60 -65.59 -52.16
C PRO A 18 23.86 -66.24 -53.33
N ILE A 19 24.16 -65.79 -54.56
CA ILE A 19 23.66 -66.36 -55.80
C ILE A 19 24.57 -67.53 -56.20
N HIS A 20 23.99 -68.72 -56.37
CA HIS A 20 24.68 -69.89 -56.90
C HIS A 20 24.98 -69.70 -58.38
N ILE A 21 26.27 -69.66 -58.72
CA ILE A 21 26.76 -69.72 -60.11
C ILE A 21 27.08 -71.20 -60.40
N SER A 22 26.18 -71.87 -61.13
CA SER A 22 26.47 -73.18 -61.72
C SER A 22 27.02 -72.99 -63.13
N LYS A 23 28.18 -73.61 -63.40
CA LYS A 23 28.98 -73.43 -64.63
C LYS A 23 28.80 -74.63 -65.57
N ARG A 24 28.17 -74.37 -66.73
CA ARG A 24 28.32 -74.95 -68.11
C ARG A 24 28.16 -76.48 -68.33
N PRO A 25 27.77 -76.88 -69.56
CA PRO A 25 28.78 -77.15 -70.59
C PRO A 25 28.46 -76.56 -71.98
N ASN A 26 29.53 -76.34 -72.76
CA ASN A 26 29.52 -76.08 -74.20
C ASN A 26 28.80 -77.21 -74.95
N HIS A 27 28.01 -76.89 -75.98
CA HIS A 27 28.39 -77.13 -77.38
C HIS A 27 27.36 -76.57 -78.36
N GLU A 28 27.90 -76.16 -79.52
CA GLU A 28 27.25 -76.07 -80.84
C GLU A 28 26.13 -75.04 -81.06
N THR A 29 26.52 -73.99 -81.78
CA THR A 29 25.66 -73.23 -82.70
C THR A 29 24.90 -74.18 -83.63
N PRO A 30 23.60 -73.93 -83.82
CA PRO A 30 23.11 -73.81 -85.18
C PRO A 30 22.68 -72.38 -85.45
N ASP A 31 23.08 -71.89 -86.63
CA ASP A 31 22.52 -70.73 -87.29
C ASP A 31 20.99 -70.75 -87.24
N GLU A 32 20.41 -69.82 -86.50
CA GLU A 32 19.12 -69.25 -86.87
C GLU A 32 19.45 -67.87 -87.41
N GLU A 33 19.48 -67.77 -88.74
CA GLU A 33 19.29 -66.50 -89.43
C GLU A 33 17.93 -65.95 -88.97
N ILE A 34 17.93 -65.24 -87.85
CA ILE A 34 16.95 -64.20 -87.61
C ILE A 34 17.11 -63.30 -88.83
N SER A 35 16.14 -63.34 -89.73
CA SER A 35 16.11 -62.40 -90.85
C SER A 35 16.34 -61.03 -90.24
N VAL A 36 17.35 -60.33 -90.73
CA VAL A 36 17.73 -58.99 -90.26
C VAL A 36 16.47 -58.11 -90.12
N GLN A 37 15.46 -58.35 -90.96
CA GLN A 37 14.12 -57.73 -90.92
C GLN A 37 13.32 -57.98 -89.63
N GLN A 38 13.32 -59.18 -89.04
CA GLN A 38 12.56 -59.49 -87.81
C GLN A 38 13.21 -58.90 -86.55
N ALA A 39 14.55 -58.83 -86.52
CA ALA A 39 15.28 -58.14 -85.46
C ALA A 39 15.10 -56.61 -85.58
N GLU A 40 15.10 -56.07 -86.80
CA GLU A 40 14.83 -54.66 -87.09
C GLU A 40 13.41 -54.26 -86.64
N GLU A 41 12.39 -55.09 -86.92
CA GLU A 41 11.00 -54.83 -86.56
C GLU A 41 10.79 -54.83 -85.02
N GLN A 42 11.46 -55.73 -84.28
CA GLN A 42 11.45 -55.71 -82.82
C GLN A 42 12.16 -54.49 -82.24
N VAL A 43 13.30 -54.09 -82.82
CA VAL A 43 14.02 -52.87 -82.40
C VAL A 43 13.18 -51.62 -82.65
N GLU A 44 12.39 -51.59 -83.72
CA GLU A 44 11.47 -50.50 -84.02
C GLU A 44 10.28 -50.44 -83.04
N LEU A 45 9.69 -51.59 -82.69
CA LEU A 45 8.66 -51.70 -81.65
C LEU A 45 9.16 -51.24 -80.27
N LEU A 46 10.33 -51.71 -79.83
CA LEU A 46 10.95 -51.30 -78.57
C LEU A 46 11.30 -49.81 -78.55
N LYS A 47 11.75 -49.25 -79.68
CA LYS A 47 11.98 -47.81 -79.81
C LYS A 47 10.69 -47.02 -79.63
N ASN A 48 9.60 -47.46 -80.27
CA ASN A 48 8.29 -46.83 -80.17
C ASN A 48 7.72 -46.90 -78.73
N ASP A 49 7.87 -48.04 -78.04
CA ASP A 49 7.48 -48.18 -76.64
C ASP A 49 8.33 -47.29 -75.71
N ILE A 50 9.64 -47.17 -75.94
CA ILE A 50 10.52 -46.25 -75.17
C ILE A 50 10.10 -44.80 -75.38
N THR A 51 9.75 -44.39 -76.60
CA THR A 51 9.23 -43.05 -76.87
C THR A 51 7.89 -42.82 -76.17
N ARG A 52 6.95 -43.77 -76.22
CA ARG A 52 5.66 -43.64 -75.53
C ARG A 52 5.84 -43.53 -74.01
N LEU A 53 6.69 -44.37 -73.42
CA LEU A 53 6.99 -44.33 -71.99
C LEU A 53 7.68 -43.02 -71.57
N LYS A 54 8.55 -42.46 -72.43
CA LYS A 54 9.14 -41.13 -72.20
C LYS A 54 8.10 -40.02 -72.25
N GLU A 55 7.18 -40.07 -73.21
CA GLU A 55 6.09 -39.11 -73.34
C GLU A 55 5.16 -39.18 -72.14
N GLU A 56 4.72 -40.38 -71.73
CA GLU A 56 3.92 -40.61 -70.52
C GLU A 56 4.63 -40.12 -69.25
N GLN A 57 5.92 -40.42 -69.10
CA GLN A 57 6.73 -39.93 -67.98
C GLN A 57 6.81 -38.40 -67.98
N SER A 58 7.04 -37.78 -69.15
CA SER A 58 7.14 -36.32 -69.25
C SER A 58 5.80 -35.65 -68.92
N ALA A 59 4.69 -36.21 -69.38
CA ALA A 59 3.35 -35.73 -69.07
C ALA A 59 3.05 -35.85 -67.56
N LEU A 60 3.41 -36.98 -66.93
CA LEU A 60 3.23 -37.18 -65.49
C LEU A 60 4.08 -36.22 -64.66
N ILE A 61 5.33 -35.95 -65.08
CA ILE A 61 6.20 -34.97 -64.44
C ILE A 61 5.60 -33.57 -64.54
N GLU A 62 5.04 -33.21 -65.69
CA GLU A 62 4.43 -31.89 -65.92
C GLU A 62 3.13 -31.72 -65.10
N GLU A 63 2.28 -32.74 -65.04
CA GLU A 63 1.09 -32.78 -64.17
C GLU A 63 1.45 -32.72 -62.67
N THR A 64 2.49 -33.45 -62.26
CA THR A 64 2.98 -33.42 -60.88
C THR A 64 3.56 -32.05 -60.53
N ASN A 65 4.34 -31.44 -61.43
CA ASN A 65 4.92 -30.12 -61.23
C ASN A 65 3.84 -29.03 -61.14
N THR A 66 2.84 -29.09 -62.01
CA THR A 66 1.71 -28.14 -61.96
C THR A 66 0.95 -28.27 -60.64
N SER A 67 0.64 -29.50 -60.19
CA SER A 67 0.01 -29.75 -58.89
C SER A 67 0.83 -29.23 -57.71
N ILE A 68 2.14 -29.48 -57.68
CA ILE A 68 3.06 -28.98 -56.64
C ILE A 68 3.10 -27.44 -56.64
N HIS A 69 3.12 -26.82 -57.82
CA HIS A 69 3.10 -25.36 -57.93
C HIS A 69 1.81 -24.77 -57.37
N GLU A 70 0.68 -25.43 -57.63
CA GLU A 70 -0.62 -24.99 -57.16
C GLU A 70 -0.79 -25.16 -55.65
N GLU A 71 -0.34 -26.28 -55.09
CA GLU A 71 -0.27 -26.47 -53.62
C GLU A 71 0.67 -25.47 -52.96
N LYS A 72 1.84 -25.20 -53.53
CA LYS A 72 2.77 -24.17 -53.02
C LYS A 72 2.13 -22.79 -53.01
N ARG A 73 1.36 -22.44 -54.05
CA ARG A 73 0.65 -21.16 -54.12
C ARG A 73 -0.42 -21.07 -53.04
N LYS A 74 -1.27 -22.10 -52.90
CA LYS A 74 -2.29 -22.16 -51.85
C LYS A 74 -1.68 -22.08 -50.45
N TRP A 75 -0.61 -22.83 -50.20
CA TRP A 75 0.12 -22.78 -48.94
C TRP A 75 0.69 -21.39 -48.64
N ALA A 76 1.22 -20.69 -49.64
CA ALA A 76 1.73 -19.34 -49.47
C ALA A 76 0.61 -18.34 -49.11
N GLU A 77 -0.56 -18.46 -49.76
CA GLU A 77 -1.75 -17.65 -49.48
C GLU A 77 -2.29 -17.94 -48.06
N GLU A 78 -2.45 -19.21 -47.68
CA GLU A 78 -2.90 -19.62 -46.35
C GLU A 78 -1.94 -19.16 -45.24
N LYS A 79 -0.63 -19.36 -45.46
CA LYS A 79 0.41 -18.92 -44.52
C LYS A 79 0.36 -17.42 -44.30
N GLN A 80 0.15 -16.63 -45.36
CA GLN A 80 0.03 -15.19 -45.26
C GLN A 80 -1.20 -14.81 -44.42
N GLY A 81 -2.34 -15.47 -44.66
CA GLY A 81 -3.55 -15.28 -43.86
C GLY A 81 -3.35 -15.59 -42.38
N TRP A 82 -2.66 -16.69 -42.04
CA TRP A 82 -2.33 -17.03 -40.65
C TRP A 82 -1.39 -16.03 -39.99
N ILE A 83 -0.41 -15.47 -40.73
CA ILE A 83 0.49 -14.45 -40.20
C ILE A 83 -0.29 -13.16 -39.88
N GLU A 84 -1.17 -12.74 -40.78
CA GLU A 84 -1.99 -11.54 -40.59
C GLU A 84 -2.98 -11.70 -39.44
N GLU A 85 -3.61 -12.87 -39.31
CA GLU A 85 -4.49 -13.20 -38.18
C GLU A 85 -3.72 -13.15 -36.86
N ALA A 86 -2.59 -13.87 -36.77
CA ALA A 86 -1.79 -13.91 -35.56
C ALA A 86 -1.24 -12.54 -35.17
N GLN A 87 -0.88 -11.70 -36.15
CA GLN A 87 -0.48 -10.31 -35.89
C GLN A 87 -1.63 -9.48 -35.33
N ARG A 88 -2.83 -9.61 -35.90
CA ARG A 88 -4.01 -8.87 -35.45
C ARG A 88 -4.42 -9.30 -34.04
N GLU A 89 -4.55 -10.60 -33.80
CA GLU A 89 -4.88 -11.15 -32.49
C GLU A 89 -3.84 -10.76 -31.44
N GLY A 90 -2.55 -10.91 -31.75
CA GLY A 90 -1.47 -10.53 -30.84
C GLY A 90 -1.44 -9.03 -30.53
N TYR A 91 -1.71 -8.18 -31.53
CA TYR A 91 -1.82 -6.74 -31.35
C TYR A 91 -3.02 -6.37 -30.47
N GLU A 92 -4.19 -6.93 -30.74
CA GLU A 92 -5.42 -6.62 -30.00
C GLU A 92 -5.33 -7.11 -28.55
N GLN A 93 -4.82 -8.33 -28.34
CA GLN A 93 -4.60 -8.87 -27.00
C GLN A 93 -3.54 -8.06 -26.23
N GLY A 94 -2.41 -7.72 -26.87
CA GLY A 94 -1.36 -6.92 -26.27
C GLY A 94 -1.82 -5.50 -25.92
N PHE A 95 -2.59 -4.87 -26.81
CA PHE A 95 -3.17 -3.55 -26.58
C PHE A 95 -4.18 -3.57 -25.43
N SER A 96 -5.09 -4.55 -25.41
CA SER A 96 -6.08 -4.69 -24.33
C SER A 96 -5.41 -4.94 -22.98
N SER A 97 -4.47 -5.88 -22.92
CA SER A 97 -3.72 -6.18 -21.69
C SER A 97 -2.92 -4.97 -21.21
N GLY A 98 -2.22 -4.28 -22.12
CA GLY A 98 -1.43 -3.08 -21.76
C GLY A 98 -2.32 -1.93 -21.28
N LYS A 99 -3.50 -1.76 -21.87
CA LYS A 99 -4.48 -0.76 -21.43
C LYS A 99 -5.01 -1.07 -20.03
N GLU A 100 -5.34 -2.32 -19.74
CA GLU A 100 -5.83 -2.74 -18.43
C GLU A 100 -4.75 -2.57 -17.35
N GLU A 101 -3.53 -3.01 -17.63
CA GLU A 101 -2.38 -2.84 -16.71
C GLU A 101 -2.11 -1.36 -16.45
N ALA A 102 -2.08 -0.52 -17.48
CA ALA A 102 -1.88 0.92 -17.33
C ALA A 102 -2.98 1.58 -16.49
N LEU A 103 -4.25 1.22 -16.70
CA LEU A 103 -5.37 1.73 -15.91
C LEU A 103 -5.27 1.30 -14.45
N LYS A 104 -4.88 0.04 -14.20
CA LYS A 104 -4.67 -0.48 -12.85
C LYS A 104 -3.55 0.26 -12.14
N SER A 105 -2.36 0.35 -12.73
CA SER A 105 -1.23 1.09 -12.15
C SER A 105 -1.56 2.57 -11.93
N TYR A 106 -2.28 3.19 -12.86
CA TYR A 106 -2.73 4.57 -12.69
C TYR A 106 -3.70 4.72 -11.51
N SER A 107 -4.65 3.79 -11.35
CA SER A 107 -5.58 3.80 -10.21
C SER A 107 -4.87 3.62 -8.87
N GLU A 108 -3.86 2.74 -8.81
CA GLU A 108 -3.04 2.50 -7.61
C GLU A 108 -2.22 3.75 -7.25
N LEU A 109 -1.61 4.42 -8.23
CA LEU A 109 -0.91 5.69 -8.03
C LEU A 109 -1.86 6.78 -7.52
N LEU A 110 -3.08 6.86 -8.06
CA LEU A 110 -4.07 7.84 -7.64
C LEU A 110 -4.51 7.59 -6.18
N GLN A 111 -4.73 6.33 -5.83
CA GLN A 111 -5.07 5.92 -4.47
C GLN A 111 -3.93 6.25 -3.49
N GLN A 112 -2.68 5.98 -3.86
CA GLN A 112 -1.51 6.35 -3.06
C GLN A 112 -1.41 7.87 -2.88
N ALA A 113 -1.60 8.65 -3.95
CA ALA A 113 -1.58 10.10 -3.88
C ALA A 113 -2.66 10.65 -2.93
N ASN A 114 -3.90 10.14 -3.02
CA ASN A 114 -4.98 10.51 -2.11
C ASN A 114 -4.64 10.13 -0.66
N SER A 115 -4.11 8.93 -0.44
CA SER A 115 -3.69 8.49 0.90
C SER A 115 -2.59 9.37 1.50
N ILE A 116 -1.64 9.83 0.68
CA ILE A 116 -0.58 10.76 1.14
C ILE A 116 -1.18 12.11 1.53
N VAL A 117 -2.14 12.62 0.75
CA VAL A 117 -2.83 13.88 1.07
C VAL A 117 -3.60 13.76 2.39
N ASP A 118 -4.31 12.66 2.60
CA ASP A 118 -5.08 12.45 3.84
C ASP A 118 -4.16 12.28 5.05
N LEU A 119 -3.06 11.54 4.90
CA LEU A 119 -2.02 11.46 5.93
C LEU A 119 -1.42 12.83 6.25
N GLY A 120 -1.12 13.64 5.23
CA GLY A 120 -0.60 14.99 5.41
C GLY A 120 -1.56 15.93 6.14
N LYS A 121 -2.87 15.82 5.88
CA LYS A 121 -3.89 16.56 6.63
C LYS A 121 -3.93 16.12 8.09
N SER A 122 -3.93 14.80 8.34
CA SER A 122 -3.94 14.26 9.71
C SER A 122 -2.72 14.72 10.50
N ASP A 123 -1.52 14.63 9.91
CA ASP A 123 -0.26 15.05 10.52
C ASP A 123 -0.25 16.56 10.81
N TYR A 124 -0.81 17.37 9.90
CA TYR A 124 -0.98 18.81 10.12
C TYR A 124 -1.84 19.09 11.36
N TYR A 125 -3.04 18.50 11.46
CA TYR A 125 -3.93 18.74 12.61
C TYR A 125 -3.32 18.23 13.92
N GLU A 126 -2.66 17.07 13.90
CA GLU A 126 -1.97 16.53 15.08
C GLU A 126 -0.84 17.47 15.54
N THR A 127 -0.06 17.98 14.59
CA THR A 127 1.04 18.92 14.87
C THR A 127 0.52 20.25 15.42
N VAL A 128 -0.55 20.79 14.85
CA VAL A 128 -1.20 22.00 15.36
C VAL A 128 -1.71 21.77 16.78
N GLN A 129 -2.42 20.67 17.06
CA GLN A 129 -2.93 20.37 18.40
C GLN A 129 -1.79 20.25 19.42
N LYS A 130 -0.73 19.49 19.10
CA LYS A 130 0.46 19.36 19.97
C LYS A 130 1.12 20.70 20.24
N SER A 131 1.21 21.56 19.23
CA SER A 131 1.79 22.90 19.37
C SER A 131 0.93 23.79 20.25
N THR A 132 -0.39 23.75 20.08
CA THR A 132 -1.33 24.51 20.91
C THR A 132 -1.27 24.08 22.37
N ASP A 133 -1.27 22.76 22.65
CA ASP A 133 -1.14 22.23 24.00
C ASP A 133 0.18 22.66 24.66
N ALA A 134 1.28 22.66 23.91
CA ALA A 134 2.59 23.11 24.39
C ALA A 134 2.62 24.61 24.69
N ILE A 135 2.02 25.44 23.82
CA ILE A 135 1.93 26.90 24.02
C ILE A 135 1.07 27.21 25.26
N LEU A 136 -0.04 26.50 25.43
CA LEU A 136 -0.91 26.67 26.58
C LEU A 136 -0.19 26.28 27.88
N ASP A 137 0.50 25.13 27.90
CA ASP A 137 1.28 24.70 29.07
C ASP A 137 2.37 25.73 29.43
N LEU A 138 3.07 26.26 28.43
CA LEU A 138 4.06 27.32 28.63
C LEU A 138 3.44 28.60 29.18
N GLY A 139 2.28 29.01 28.64
CA GLY A 139 1.54 30.19 29.08
C GLY A 139 1.11 30.07 30.55
N ILE A 140 0.52 28.93 30.92
CA ILE A 140 0.07 28.66 32.29
C ILE A 140 1.25 28.63 33.27
N ARG A 141 2.35 27.93 32.95
CA ARG A 141 3.54 27.91 33.82
C ARG A 141 4.19 29.30 33.97
N THR A 142 4.15 30.10 32.92
CA THR A 142 4.67 31.47 32.98
C THR A 142 3.79 32.34 33.87
N ALA A 143 2.46 32.25 33.73
CA ALA A 143 1.52 32.94 34.60
C ALA A 143 1.68 32.51 36.07
N GLU A 144 1.78 31.20 36.33
CA GLU A 144 2.05 30.62 37.65
C GLU A 144 3.30 31.23 38.28
N LYS A 145 4.42 31.24 37.56
CA LYS A 145 5.68 31.79 38.05
C LYS A 145 5.61 33.30 38.32
N ILE A 146 4.94 34.06 37.46
CA ILE A 146 4.75 35.51 37.64
C ILE A 146 3.89 35.78 38.87
N LEU A 147 2.77 35.06 39.03
CA LEU A 147 1.84 35.22 40.13
C LEU A 147 2.47 34.85 41.48
N HIS A 148 3.19 33.73 41.54
CA HIS A 148 3.95 33.36 42.74
C HIS A 148 4.98 34.43 43.11
N SER A 149 5.78 34.89 42.14
CA SER A 149 6.77 35.95 42.39
C SER A 149 6.11 37.27 42.82
N HIS A 150 4.90 37.57 42.30
CA HIS A 150 4.14 38.75 42.70
C HIS A 150 3.64 38.63 44.15
N LEU A 151 3.09 37.48 44.54
CA LEU A 151 2.62 37.23 45.91
C LEU A 151 3.76 37.18 46.93
N GLU A 152 4.92 36.65 46.56
CA GLU A 152 6.11 36.69 47.41
C GLU A 152 6.56 38.12 47.70
N LYS A 153 6.47 39.02 46.71
CA LYS A 153 6.86 40.43 46.85
C LYS A 153 5.77 41.30 47.47
N ASN A 154 4.50 40.97 47.24
CA ASN A 154 3.34 41.71 47.71
C ASN A 154 2.35 40.75 48.39
N PRO A 155 2.62 40.33 49.63
CA PRO A 155 1.75 39.40 50.35
C PRO A 155 0.33 39.95 50.56
N GLU A 156 0.17 41.27 50.65
CA GLU A 156 -1.14 41.95 50.71
C GLU A 156 -2.04 41.63 49.50
N SER A 157 -1.47 41.33 48.31
CA SER A 157 -2.24 40.95 47.13
C SER A 157 -3.01 39.64 47.30
N PHE A 158 -2.60 38.78 48.24
CA PHE A 158 -3.32 37.55 48.58
C PHE A 158 -4.71 37.84 49.15
N LEU A 159 -4.88 38.97 49.87
CA LEU A 159 -6.17 39.38 50.41
C LEU A 159 -7.21 39.56 49.32
N THR A 160 -6.83 40.13 48.17
CA THR A 160 -7.71 40.31 47.01
C THR A 160 -8.29 38.97 46.53
N ILE A 161 -7.49 37.91 46.60
CA ILE A 161 -7.89 36.55 46.19
C ILE A 161 -8.93 36.00 47.18
N VAL A 162 -8.66 36.17 48.48
CA VAL A 162 -9.58 35.75 49.55
C VAL A 162 -10.90 36.54 49.45
N HIS A 163 -10.83 37.85 49.26
CA HIS A 163 -11.98 38.74 49.05
C HIS A 163 -12.85 38.26 47.87
N HIS A 164 -12.24 37.96 46.73
CA HIS A 164 -12.96 37.48 45.55
C HIS A 164 -13.67 36.14 45.83
N ALA A 165 -12.96 35.19 46.46
CA ALA A 165 -13.50 33.88 46.78
C ALA A 165 -14.66 33.95 47.79
N ILE A 166 -14.56 34.82 48.80
CA ILE A 166 -15.64 35.07 49.75
C ILE A 166 -16.84 35.75 49.07
N ASN A 167 -16.59 36.67 48.14
CA ASN A 167 -17.63 37.38 47.41
C ASN A 167 -18.45 36.46 46.49
N GLU A 168 -17.89 35.33 46.03
CA GLU A 168 -18.64 34.28 45.34
C GLU A 168 -19.55 33.46 46.29
N LEU A 169 -19.23 33.44 47.59
CA LEU A 169 -19.95 32.70 48.63
C LEU A 169 -20.98 33.55 49.40
N LYS A 170 -21.48 34.62 48.77
CA LYS A 170 -22.50 35.49 49.37
C LYS A 170 -23.73 34.71 49.84
N ASN A 171 -24.27 35.12 50.99
CA ASN A 171 -25.46 34.54 51.64
C ASN A 171 -25.29 33.09 52.15
N GLN A 172 -24.06 32.61 52.29
CA GLN A 172 -23.78 31.35 52.97
C GLN A 172 -23.71 31.57 54.48
N SER A 173 -24.43 30.75 55.25
CA SER A 173 -24.31 30.70 56.72
C SER A 173 -23.06 29.90 57.09
N ASP A 174 -22.22 30.43 57.97
CA ASP A 174 -21.05 29.76 58.56
C ASP A 174 -19.95 29.35 57.56
N VAL A 175 -18.95 30.22 57.40
CA VAL A 175 -17.79 30.01 56.52
C VAL A 175 -16.53 29.81 57.35
N SER A 176 -15.73 28.81 57.01
CA SER A 176 -14.43 28.53 57.63
C SER A 176 -13.32 28.61 56.59
N ILE A 177 -12.29 29.40 56.85
CA ILE A 177 -11.14 29.55 55.94
C ILE A 177 -9.90 28.95 56.60
N TYR A 178 -9.27 28.01 55.91
CA TYR A 178 -8.00 27.41 56.28
C TYR A 178 -6.87 28.06 55.48
N LEU A 179 -5.82 28.48 56.20
CA LEU A 179 -4.71 29.25 55.65
C LEU A 179 -3.38 28.69 56.14
N SER A 180 -2.32 28.95 55.39
CA SER A 180 -0.95 28.76 55.87
C SER A 180 -0.64 29.74 57.02
N PRO A 181 0.30 29.40 57.93
CA PRO A 181 0.70 30.27 59.03
C PRO A 181 1.12 31.68 58.57
N GLU A 182 1.73 31.77 57.40
CA GLU A 182 2.30 33.00 56.84
C GLU A 182 1.23 33.98 56.36
N ASN A 183 0.11 33.46 55.85
CA ASN A 183 -0.99 34.28 55.32
C ASN A 183 -2.06 34.57 56.40
N TYR A 184 -2.10 33.77 57.47
CA TYR A 184 -3.10 33.91 58.53
C TYR A 184 -3.08 35.29 59.19
N GLU A 185 -1.90 35.83 59.53
CA GLU A 185 -1.82 37.12 60.22
C GLU A 185 -2.36 38.27 59.37
N GLN A 186 -2.12 38.24 58.05
CA GLN A 186 -2.60 39.26 57.13
C GLN A 186 -4.12 39.18 56.94
N VAL A 187 -4.65 37.97 56.75
CA VAL A 187 -6.11 37.77 56.61
C VAL A 187 -6.84 38.10 57.92
N LEU A 188 -6.25 37.80 59.07
CA LEU A 188 -6.83 38.13 60.37
C LEU A 188 -7.00 39.64 60.56
N LYS A 189 -6.06 40.47 60.07
CA LYS A 189 -6.14 41.94 60.15
C LYS A 189 -7.32 42.53 59.40
N GLN A 190 -7.82 41.86 58.36
CA GLN A 190 -8.99 42.28 57.57
C GLN A 190 -10.24 41.44 57.84
N LYS A 191 -10.27 40.65 58.92
CA LYS A 191 -11.39 39.76 59.24
C LYS A 191 -12.74 40.49 59.26
N ASP A 192 -12.80 41.68 59.85
CA ASP A 192 -14.04 42.46 59.96
C ASP A 192 -14.60 42.87 58.59
N GLU A 193 -13.72 43.18 57.63
CA GLU A 193 -14.12 43.50 56.25
C GLU A 193 -14.65 42.26 55.51
N LEU A 194 -14.00 41.10 55.71
CA LEU A 194 -14.45 39.83 55.14
C LEU A 194 -15.82 39.40 55.68
N VAL A 195 -16.10 39.63 56.97
CA VAL A 195 -17.42 39.37 57.58
C VAL A 195 -18.51 40.22 56.93
N GLN A 196 -18.23 41.51 56.68
CA GLN A 196 -19.17 42.40 56.00
C GLN A 196 -19.51 41.94 54.58
N LEU A 197 -18.57 41.30 53.87
CA LEU A 197 -18.79 40.79 52.52
C LEU A 197 -19.69 39.54 52.48
N ILE A 198 -19.67 38.70 53.51
CA ILE A 198 -20.50 37.48 53.58
C ILE A 198 -21.96 37.85 53.93
N GLY A 199 -22.14 38.77 54.88
CA GLY A 199 -23.44 39.27 55.33
C GLY A 199 -23.59 39.28 56.87
N GLU A 200 -24.47 40.14 57.38
CA GLU A 200 -24.63 40.44 58.81
C GLU A 200 -25.04 39.22 59.69
N ASN A 201 -25.56 38.15 59.09
CA ASN A 201 -26.03 36.94 59.79
C ASN A 201 -25.10 35.71 59.62
N SER A 202 -23.88 35.90 59.13
CA SER A 202 -22.95 34.80 58.87
C SER A 202 -21.76 34.81 59.82
N THR A 203 -21.32 33.65 60.28
CA THR A 203 -20.08 33.52 61.05
C THR A 203 -18.89 33.22 60.12
N LEU A 204 -17.74 33.84 60.41
CA LEU A 204 -16.47 33.60 59.70
C LEU A 204 -15.41 33.11 60.68
N ASN A 205 -14.94 31.88 60.49
CA ASN A 205 -13.86 31.27 61.27
C ASN A 205 -12.59 31.19 60.42
N LEU A 206 -11.44 31.50 61.04
CA LEU A 206 -10.12 31.40 60.39
C LEU A 206 -9.32 30.33 61.13
N TYR A 207 -8.74 29.40 60.40
CA TYR A 207 -7.94 28.29 60.93
C TYR A 207 -6.57 28.26 60.28
N ILE A 208 -5.54 27.96 61.07
CA ILE A 208 -4.19 27.71 60.57
C ILE A 208 -4.05 26.22 60.30
N LYS A 209 -3.48 25.89 59.15
CA LYS A 209 -3.18 24.52 58.75
C LYS A 209 -1.72 24.44 58.28
N GLU A 210 -0.89 23.71 59.01
CA GLU A 210 0.58 23.66 58.79
C GLU A 210 0.97 22.90 57.53
N ASP A 211 0.16 21.94 57.09
CA ASP A 211 0.38 21.15 55.86
C ASP A 211 -0.10 21.86 54.58
N MET A 212 -0.61 23.09 54.68
CA MET A 212 -1.02 23.87 53.49
C MET A 212 0.17 24.53 52.79
N VAL A 213 0.12 24.48 51.45
CA VAL A 213 1.09 25.17 50.60
C VAL A 213 0.91 26.68 50.78
N ARG A 214 2.02 27.43 50.70
CA ARG A 214 2.00 28.90 50.74
C ARG A 214 1.05 29.42 49.64
N ASN A 215 0.22 30.42 49.96
CA ASN A 215 -0.77 31.01 49.06
C ASN A 215 -1.92 30.08 48.64
N GLN A 216 -2.11 28.97 49.35
CA GLN A 216 -3.33 28.17 49.25
C GLN A 216 -4.39 28.74 50.20
N CYS A 217 -5.65 28.75 49.75
CA CYS A 217 -6.79 29.22 50.53
C CYS A 217 -7.91 28.21 50.39
N LEU A 218 -8.27 27.54 51.48
CA LEU A 218 -9.30 26.53 51.46
C LEU A 218 -10.50 27.03 52.26
N ILE A 219 -11.65 27.13 51.59
CA ILE A 219 -12.86 27.68 52.17
C ILE A 219 -13.88 26.54 52.31
N GLU A 220 -14.37 26.34 53.53
CA GLU A 220 -15.39 25.37 53.87
C GLU A 220 -16.68 26.09 54.25
N HIS A 221 -17.79 25.61 53.71
CA HIS A 221 -19.15 26.12 53.94
C HIS A 221 -20.12 24.94 54.03
N PRO A 222 -21.38 25.11 54.46
CA PRO A 222 -22.28 23.98 54.74
C PRO A 222 -22.59 23.07 53.56
N TYR A 223 -22.40 23.57 52.33
CA TYR A 223 -22.69 22.84 51.11
C TYR A 223 -21.43 22.27 50.43
N GLY A 224 -20.24 22.48 51.00
CA GLY A 224 -19.01 21.93 50.44
C GLY A 224 -17.74 22.68 50.81
N GLN A 225 -16.68 22.36 50.07
CA GLN A 225 -15.36 22.92 50.24
C GLN A 225 -14.84 23.41 48.88
N ILE A 226 -14.21 24.58 48.87
CA ILE A 226 -13.67 25.24 47.69
C ILE A 226 -12.20 25.58 47.96
N ASP A 227 -11.31 25.16 47.07
CA ASP A 227 -9.93 25.65 47.06
C ASP A 227 -9.83 26.89 46.15
N ALA A 228 -9.62 28.04 46.78
CA ALA A 228 -9.45 29.33 46.13
C ALA A 228 -7.98 29.70 45.87
N GLY A 229 -7.04 28.77 46.10
CA GLY A 229 -5.61 28.96 45.82
C GLY A 229 -5.34 29.25 44.35
N ILE A 230 -4.24 29.97 44.09
CA ILE A 230 -3.82 30.34 42.73
C ILE A 230 -3.65 29.11 41.83
N ASP A 231 -3.06 28.04 42.36
CA ASP A 231 -2.76 26.83 41.57
C ASP A 231 -4.05 26.16 41.07
N THR A 232 -5.07 26.13 41.93
CA THR A 232 -6.39 25.59 41.59
C THR A 232 -7.06 26.45 40.53
N GLN A 233 -7.01 27.78 40.67
CA GLN A 233 -7.56 28.70 39.67
C GLN A 233 -6.85 28.59 38.31
N LEU A 234 -5.51 28.52 38.29
CA LEU A 234 -4.73 28.33 37.07
C LEU A 234 -5.03 26.98 36.41
N THR A 235 -5.24 25.93 37.21
CA THR A 235 -5.65 24.61 36.72
C THR A 235 -7.03 24.65 36.07
N GLN A 236 -7.98 25.38 36.65
CA GLN A 236 -9.31 25.60 36.08
C GLN A 236 -9.27 26.40 34.78
N ILE A 237 -8.45 27.45 34.72
CA ILE A 237 -8.23 28.25 33.50
C ILE A 237 -7.63 27.35 32.41
N ARG A 238 -6.60 26.56 32.74
CA ARG A 238 -6.00 25.59 31.81
C ARG A 238 -7.06 24.65 31.24
N LYS A 239 -7.90 24.07 32.09
CA LYS A 239 -8.96 23.16 31.67
C LYS A 239 -9.96 23.85 30.74
N SER A 240 -10.42 25.03 31.11
CA SER A 240 -11.38 25.81 30.31
C SER A 240 -10.83 26.19 28.94
N LEU A 241 -9.55 26.57 28.87
CA LEU A 241 -8.88 26.90 27.60
C LEU A 241 -8.65 25.65 26.73
N LEU A 242 -8.34 24.50 27.32
CA LEU A 242 -8.25 23.22 26.59
C LEU A 242 -9.61 22.82 26.02
N ASP A 243 -10.67 22.92 26.81
CA ASP A 243 -12.02 22.57 26.39
C ASP A 243 -12.49 23.50 25.25
N TYR A 244 -12.28 24.81 25.38
CA TYR A 244 -12.55 25.78 24.30
C TYR A 244 -11.78 25.48 23.02
N THR A 245 -10.49 25.12 23.12
CA THR A 245 -9.65 24.79 21.96
C THR A 245 -10.18 23.54 21.25
N ARG A 246 -10.66 22.53 21.99
CA ARG A 246 -11.21 21.30 21.44
C ARG A 246 -12.53 21.54 20.71
N GLU A 247 -13.38 22.43 21.22
CA GLU A 247 -14.65 22.81 20.59
C GLU A 247 -14.44 23.56 19.26
N GLN A 248 -13.40 24.40 19.16
CA GLN A 248 -13.07 25.13 17.92
C GLN A 248 -12.43 24.25 16.84
N ASN A 249 -11.84 23.12 17.23
CA ASN A 249 -11.16 22.19 16.32
C ASN A 249 -12.06 21.04 15.83
N GLN A 250 -13.35 21.01 16.20
CA GLN A 250 -14.38 20.11 15.68
C GLN A 250 -15.14 20.74 14.49
#